data_AF-A0A015JIN9-F1
#
_entry.id   AF-A0A015JIN9-F1
#
_cell.length_a   1.000
_cell.length_b   1.000
_cell.length_c   1.000
_cell.angle_alpha   90.00
_cell.angle_beta   90.00
_cell.angle_gamma   90.00
#
_symmetry.space_group_name_H-M   'P 1'
#
loop_
_entity.id
_entity.type
_entity.pdbx_description
1 polymer ?
#
loop_
_entity_poly.entity_id
_entity_poly.type
_entity_poly.pdbx_seq_one_letter_code
_entity_poly.pdbx_strand_id
1 'polypeptide(L)'
;MSSSSKDSPITPNDSSDAGSMLGEQVPQQQILRQNKGLRHFSKQVCDKVELKGMTTYNEVADELAEDFAAQMSEHGSGQKVDQKNIRRRVYDALNVLMAMDIIAKDKKEIRWLGLPGQKNGANSAKSSATTDAEIERQKSELRELERLNRRLCKQVDEAKVAFQDKLARHLHIRNLMKRNKRHSPYRVSNKLKSEKELHLPFKLLHCPRGTTIECQNGQDGFSQILTFHPHQPTILEDAHILQYIGMDKISPEDMQQWVNPEHLKWIVTKQGDDGDYRISCAQ
;
A
#
# COMPACT_ATOMS: atom_id res chain seq x y z
N MET A 1 5.08 -27.86 61.58
CA MET A 1 6.02 -27.48 62.65
C MET A 1 6.27 -25.98 62.55
N SER A 2 5.98 -25.28 63.65
CA SER A 2 6.49 -23.95 64.08
C SER A 2 6.42 -22.78 63.08
N SER A 3 5.49 -21.82 63.19
CA SER A 3 5.41 -20.74 64.20
C SER A 3 6.67 -19.86 64.17
N SER A 4 6.63 -18.63 63.64
CA SER A 4 6.39 -17.36 64.39
C SER A 4 7.55 -16.41 64.01
N SER A 5 7.47 -15.09 63.90
CA SER A 5 6.52 -14.03 64.27
C SER A 5 6.98 -12.76 63.50
N LYS A 6 6.08 -11.95 62.93
CA LYS A 6 5.50 -10.69 63.50
C LYS A 6 6.57 -9.65 63.87
N ASP A 7 6.49 -8.38 63.45
CA ASP A 7 5.36 -7.48 63.62
C ASP A 7 5.30 -6.36 62.55
N SER A 8 4.06 -5.95 62.24
CA SER A 8 3.67 -4.67 61.62
C SER A 8 3.53 -3.60 62.74
N PRO A 9 2.80 -2.44 62.65
CA PRO A 9 2.17 -1.73 61.52
C PRO A 9 2.17 -0.15 61.62
N ILE A 10 1.56 0.50 60.62
CA ILE A 10 0.65 1.69 60.68
C ILE A 10 1.24 3.14 60.72
N THR A 11 1.25 3.75 59.52
CA THR A 11 0.62 5.01 59.02
C THR A 11 0.65 6.34 59.84
N PRO A 12 0.08 7.47 59.33
CA PRO A 12 0.70 8.43 58.41
C PRO A 12 0.65 9.89 58.97
N ASN A 13 1.36 10.86 58.39
CA ASN A 13 0.77 12.21 58.25
C ASN A 13 1.53 13.16 57.34
N ASP A 14 0.71 14.02 56.75
CA ASP A 14 0.98 15.21 55.95
C ASP A 14 1.25 16.44 56.85
N SER A 15 1.81 17.52 56.27
CA SER A 15 1.76 18.95 56.65
C SER A 15 3.12 19.69 56.64
N SER A 16 3.25 20.53 55.60
CA SER A 16 3.88 21.86 55.51
C SER A 16 4.58 22.49 56.72
N ASP A 17 5.76 23.08 56.48
CA ASP A 17 6.04 24.46 56.91
C ASP A 17 7.06 25.16 55.99
N ALA A 18 6.86 26.45 55.80
CA ALA A 18 7.60 27.36 54.95
C ALA A 18 8.49 28.28 55.81
N GLY A 19 9.66 28.68 55.30
CA GLY A 19 10.26 29.94 55.77
C GLY A 19 11.79 30.02 55.86
N SER A 20 12.36 30.61 54.82
CA SER A 20 13.31 31.74 54.87
C SER A 20 14.79 31.55 55.25
N MET A 21 15.61 31.68 54.20
CA MET A 21 16.79 32.56 54.05
C MET A 21 17.83 32.63 55.19
N LEU A 22 19.04 32.14 54.92
CA LEU A 22 20.30 32.91 54.98
C LEU A 22 21.34 32.25 54.04
N GLY A 23 22.02 33.09 53.26
CA GLY A 23 22.82 32.69 52.10
C GLY A 23 24.09 31.92 52.43
N GLU A 24 24.26 30.77 51.78
CA GLU A 24 25.52 30.05 51.68
C GLU A 24 26.12 30.31 50.30
N GLN A 25 27.28 30.97 50.27
CA GLN A 25 28.00 31.28 49.05
C GLN A 25 28.47 29.98 48.40
N VAL A 26 27.81 29.59 47.30
CA VAL A 26 28.23 28.45 46.48
C VAL A 26 29.64 28.73 45.93
N PRO A 27 30.62 27.83 46.13
CA PRO A 27 31.97 28.04 45.63
C PRO A 27 31.95 28.25 44.11
N GLN A 28 32.55 29.35 43.63
CA GLN A 28 32.55 29.76 42.21
C GLN A 28 33.04 28.65 41.25
N GLN A 29 33.80 27.66 41.73
CA GLN A 29 34.23 26.49 40.96
C GLN A 29 33.09 25.54 40.56
N GLN A 30 31.99 25.44 41.31
CA GLN A 30 30.82 24.64 40.91
C GLN A 30 30.02 25.29 39.78
N ILE A 31 29.95 26.63 39.74
CA ILE A 31 29.28 27.39 38.68
C ILE A 31 30.06 27.25 37.35
N LEU A 32 31.39 27.27 37.40
CA LEU A 32 32.27 27.02 36.24
C LEU A 32 32.12 25.59 35.67
N ARG A 33 31.80 24.59 36.49
CA ARG A 33 31.49 23.22 36.00
C ARG A 33 30.09 23.10 35.41
N GLN A 34 29.13 23.91 35.87
CA GLN A 34 27.77 23.94 35.30
C GLN A 34 27.75 24.48 33.87
N ASN A 35 28.70 25.35 33.49
CA ASN A 35 28.80 25.93 32.14
C ASN A 35 29.44 25.02 31.07
N LYS A 36 29.70 23.73 31.37
CA LYS A 36 30.29 22.77 30.40
C LYS A 36 29.46 21.49 30.20
N GLY A 37 28.25 21.44 30.76
CA GLY A 37 27.35 20.29 30.61
C GLY A 37 26.63 20.24 29.26
N LEU A 38 26.09 19.07 28.89
CA LEU A 38 25.33 18.92 27.64
C LEU A 38 24.15 19.88 27.55
N ARG A 39 23.49 20.20 28.69
CA ARG A 39 22.43 21.21 28.75
C ARG A 39 22.87 22.57 28.22
N HIS A 40 24.09 22.98 28.54
CA HIS A 40 24.64 24.27 28.10
C HIS A 40 24.97 24.22 26.59
N PHE A 41 25.58 23.13 26.13
CA PHE A 41 25.81 22.91 24.70
C PHE A 41 24.51 22.86 23.89
N SER A 42 23.48 22.16 24.38
CA SER A 42 22.18 22.09 23.73
C SER A 42 21.53 23.46 23.62
N LYS A 43 21.62 24.29 24.66
CA LYS A 43 21.13 25.67 24.62
C LYS A 43 21.90 26.51 23.59
N GLN A 44 23.22 26.52 23.65
CA GLN A 44 24.03 27.32 22.72
C GLN A 44 23.87 26.89 21.26
N VAL A 45 23.77 25.58 20.99
CA VAL A 45 23.48 25.06 19.65
C VAL A 45 22.09 25.51 19.18
N CYS A 46 21.08 25.46 20.07
CA CYS A 46 19.73 25.93 19.77
C CYS A 46 19.72 27.43 19.42
N ASP A 47 20.28 28.27 20.29
CA ASP A 47 20.33 29.73 20.13
C ASP A 47 21.09 30.12 18.84
N LYS A 48 22.18 29.42 18.51
CA LYS A 48 22.98 29.70 17.31
C LYS A 48 22.23 29.32 16.02
N VAL A 49 21.55 28.17 15.99
CA VAL A 49 20.76 27.76 14.83
C VAL A 49 19.52 28.64 14.65
N GLU A 50 18.89 29.07 15.76
CA GLU A 50 17.79 30.04 15.74
C GLU A 50 18.21 31.38 15.16
N LEU A 51 19.33 31.94 15.62
CA LEU A 51 19.84 33.23 15.17
C LEU A 51 20.19 33.23 13.68
N LYS A 52 20.77 32.14 13.17
CA LYS A 52 21.21 32.04 11.78
C LYS A 52 20.10 31.63 10.82
N GLY A 53 19.11 30.87 11.28
CA GLY A 53 18.04 30.31 10.45
C GLY A 53 18.48 29.17 9.53
N MET A 54 19.62 29.32 8.84
CA MET A 54 20.29 28.27 8.07
C MET A 54 21.78 28.24 8.39
N THR A 55 22.33 27.06 8.65
CA THR A 55 23.76 26.89 8.99
C THR A 55 24.24 25.47 8.67
N THR A 56 25.49 25.15 8.96
CA THR A 56 26.07 23.80 8.79
C THR A 56 26.69 23.30 10.08
N TYR A 57 26.88 21.98 10.19
CA TYR A 57 27.50 21.38 11.37
C TYR A 57 28.88 21.97 11.69
N ASN A 58 29.74 22.12 10.67
CA ASN A 58 31.11 22.63 10.88
C ASN A 58 31.08 24.06 11.39
N GLU A 59 30.27 24.90 10.76
CA GLU A 59 30.08 26.30 11.14
C GLU A 59 29.61 26.44 12.59
N VAL A 60 28.59 25.67 13.02
CA VAL A 60 28.13 25.68 14.41
C VAL A 60 29.22 25.17 15.36
N ALA A 61 29.97 24.13 15.00
CA ALA A 61 30.99 23.57 15.86
C ALA A 61 32.22 24.48 16.03
N ASP A 62 32.63 25.15 14.95
CA ASP A 62 33.80 26.03 14.93
C ASP A 62 33.51 27.33 15.69
N GLU A 63 32.34 27.94 15.47
CA GLU A 63 31.94 29.14 16.21
C GLU A 63 31.75 28.89 17.69
N LEU A 64 31.18 27.74 18.08
CA LEU A 64 31.08 27.41 19.50
C LEU A 64 32.47 27.20 20.11
N ALA A 65 33.42 26.61 19.37
CA ALA A 65 34.78 26.50 19.89
C ALA A 65 35.47 27.86 20.09
N GLU A 66 35.22 28.81 19.19
CA GLU A 66 35.72 30.19 19.28
C GLU A 66 35.07 30.96 20.43
N ASP A 67 33.74 30.87 20.57
CA ASP A 67 32.98 31.53 21.65
C ASP A 67 33.47 31.06 23.04
N PHE A 68 33.73 29.75 23.19
CA PHE A 68 34.31 29.21 24.42
C PHE A 68 35.76 29.64 24.62
N ALA A 69 36.57 29.75 23.56
CA ALA A 69 37.95 30.21 23.66
C ALA A 69 38.02 31.68 24.10
N ALA A 70 37.15 32.52 23.54
CA ALA A 70 37.02 33.93 23.91
C ALA A 70 36.61 34.08 25.38
N GLN A 71 35.56 33.36 25.81
CA GLN A 71 35.11 33.39 27.22
C GLN A 71 36.20 32.91 28.20
N MET A 72 36.99 31.90 27.84
CA MET A 72 38.08 31.40 28.71
C MET A 72 39.26 32.37 28.79
N SER A 73 39.53 33.14 27.73
CA SER A 73 40.56 34.18 27.71
C SER A 73 40.20 35.38 28.59
N GLU A 74 38.92 35.76 28.62
CA GLU A 74 38.38 36.86 29.44
C GLU A 74 38.39 36.52 30.95
N HIS A 75 38.25 35.23 31.28
CA HIS A 75 38.27 34.74 32.67
C HIS A 75 39.67 34.29 33.15
N GLY A 76 40.74 34.64 32.42
CA GLY A 76 42.12 34.37 32.81
C GLY A 76 42.51 32.89 32.86
N SER A 77 41.69 31.99 32.29
CA SER A 77 41.95 30.55 32.28
C SER A 77 42.64 30.16 30.97
N GLY A 78 43.97 30.08 30.96
CA GLY A 78 44.79 29.67 29.81
C GLY A 78 44.64 28.20 29.38
N GLN A 79 43.48 27.57 29.62
CA GLN A 79 43.22 26.19 29.22
C GLN A 79 42.87 26.14 27.73
N LYS A 80 43.55 25.25 27.00
CA LYS A 80 43.24 24.95 25.60
C LYS A 80 41.81 24.40 25.52
N VAL A 81 40.97 25.02 24.68
CA VAL A 81 39.62 24.54 24.40
C VAL A 81 39.69 23.17 23.73
N ASP A 82 39.00 22.18 24.30
CA ASP A 82 38.89 20.84 23.72
C ASP A 82 37.85 20.84 22.60
N GLN A 83 38.28 21.23 21.40
CA GLN A 83 37.43 21.23 20.20
C GLN A 83 36.80 19.86 19.92
N LYS A 84 37.48 18.75 20.25
CA LYS A 84 36.96 17.40 20.01
C LYS A 84 35.75 17.14 20.91
N ASN A 85 35.79 17.60 22.15
CA ASN A 85 34.65 17.52 23.06
C ASN A 85 33.46 18.34 22.55
N ILE A 86 33.70 19.59 22.15
CA ILE A 86 32.65 20.48 21.61
C ILE A 86 31.99 19.83 20.39
N ARG A 87 32.79 19.37 19.42
CA ARG A 87 32.29 18.67 18.23
C ARG A 87 31.39 17.49 18.57
N ARG A 88 31.76 16.67 19.56
CA ARG A 88 30.95 15.53 20.02
C ARG A 88 29.63 15.99 20.63
N ARG A 89 29.63 17.06 21.43
CA ARG A 89 28.44 17.62 22.09
C ARG A 89 27.49 18.29 21.10
N VAL A 90 28.01 18.94 20.06
CA VAL A 90 27.19 19.53 18.98
C VAL A 90 26.39 18.44 18.27
N TYR A 91 26.99 17.28 17.99
CA TYR A 91 26.23 16.15 17.42
C TYR A 91 25.13 15.64 18.36
N ASP A 92 25.40 15.50 19.66
CA ASP A 92 24.38 15.10 20.65
C ASP A 92 23.20 16.08 20.63
N ALA A 93 23.48 17.39 20.65
CA ALA A 93 22.47 18.43 20.64
C ALA A 93 21.65 18.44 19.34
N LEU A 94 22.32 18.42 18.18
CA LEU A 94 21.64 18.45 16.88
C LEU A 94 20.74 17.23 16.67
N ASN A 95 21.16 16.04 17.10
CA ASN A 95 20.34 14.84 16.94
C ASN A 95 19.05 14.91 17.77
N VAL A 96 19.12 15.44 19.00
CA VAL A 96 17.94 15.63 19.83
C VAL A 96 17.05 16.74 19.27
N LEU A 97 17.61 17.88 18.86
CA LEU A 97 16.85 18.98 18.26
C LEU A 97 16.15 18.56 16.96
N MET A 98 16.78 17.67 16.18
CA MET A 98 16.18 17.08 14.98
C MET A 98 15.06 16.11 15.33
N ALA A 99 15.24 15.26 16.35
CA ALA A 99 14.20 14.33 16.81
C ALA A 99 12.98 15.04 17.42
N MET A 100 13.15 16.28 17.89
CA MET A 100 12.09 17.13 18.44
C MET A 100 11.46 18.06 17.39
N ASP A 101 11.78 17.91 16.11
CA ASP A 101 11.32 18.77 15.00
C ASP A 101 11.60 20.27 15.21
N ILE A 102 12.66 20.61 15.97
CA ILE A 102 13.10 22.00 16.18
C ILE A 102 14.00 22.47 15.04
N ILE A 103 14.74 21.53 14.42
CA ILE A 103 15.62 21.77 13.29
C ILE A 103 15.46 20.67 12.22
N ALA A 104 15.66 21.01 10.96
CA ALA A 104 15.76 20.04 9.86
C ALA A 104 17.20 19.94 9.36
N LYS A 105 17.65 18.74 9.00
CA LYS A 105 18.97 18.54 8.37
C LYS A 105 18.80 17.96 6.97
N ASP A 106 19.21 18.70 5.95
CA ASP A 106 19.32 18.22 4.58
C ASP A 106 20.79 18.11 4.19
N LYS A 107 21.30 16.88 4.09
CA LYS A 107 22.71 16.57 3.84
C LYS A 107 23.65 17.32 4.81
N LYS A 108 24.20 18.46 4.38
CA LYS A 108 25.13 19.33 5.12
C LYS A 108 24.47 20.58 5.71
N GLU A 109 23.28 20.94 5.23
CA GLU A 109 22.53 22.12 5.65
C GLU A 109 21.63 21.79 6.84
N ILE A 110 21.57 22.70 7.80
CA ILE A 110 20.73 22.65 9.00
C ILE A 110 19.84 23.88 8.98
N ARG A 111 18.52 23.68 9.03
CA ARG A 111 17.51 24.74 9.01
C ARG A 111 16.76 24.80 10.34
N TRP A 112 16.55 26.00 10.86
CA TRP A 112 15.71 26.25 12.02
C TRP A 112 14.22 26.08 11.66
N LEU A 113 13.49 25.28 12.44
CA LEU A 113 12.04 25.09 12.30
C LEU A 113 11.26 25.83 13.40
N GLY A 114 11.83 25.96 14.60
CA GLY A 114 11.23 26.68 15.74
C GLY A 114 10.94 25.77 16.95
N LEU A 115 10.71 26.37 18.12
CA LEU A 115 10.42 25.62 19.35
C LEU A 115 8.99 25.05 19.38
N PRO A 116 8.78 23.83 19.91
CA PRO A 116 7.46 23.21 20.00
C PRO A 116 6.61 24.00 21.02
N GLY A 117 5.59 24.71 20.53
CA GLY A 117 4.71 25.55 21.36
C GLY A 117 4.81 27.06 21.11
N GLN A 118 5.85 27.54 20.41
CA GLN A 118 5.99 28.96 20.05
C GLN A 118 5.22 29.33 18.77
N LYS A 119 4.21 28.51 18.38
CA LYS A 119 3.38 28.71 17.17
C LYS A 119 2.33 29.82 17.32
N ASN A 120 2.61 30.89 18.08
CA ASN A 120 1.78 32.09 18.18
C ASN A 120 2.67 33.33 18.16
N GLY A 121 3.04 33.80 16.97
CA GLY A 121 3.83 35.01 16.82
C GLY A 121 4.40 35.13 15.41
N ALA A 122 3.55 35.60 14.50
CA ALA A 122 3.86 36.23 13.21
C ALA A 122 5.17 35.79 12.51
N ASN A 123 5.01 35.11 11.37
CA ASN A 123 5.97 35.04 10.22
C ASN A 123 6.60 33.67 9.88
N SER A 124 5.94 32.54 10.18
CA SER A 124 6.31 31.24 9.55
C SER A 124 5.09 30.36 9.26
N ALA A 125 4.11 30.92 8.55
CA ALA A 125 2.87 30.23 8.15
C ALA A 125 3.01 29.48 6.81
N LYS A 126 4.05 28.63 6.63
CA LYS A 126 4.15 27.89 5.35
C LYS A 126 4.77 26.50 5.34
N SER A 127 5.03 25.85 6.48
CA SER A 127 5.60 24.48 6.40
C SER A 127 5.07 23.42 7.36
N SER A 128 4.30 23.69 8.41
CA SER A 128 3.76 22.60 9.26
C SER A 128 2.66 23.04 10.23
N ALA A 129 1.58 23.59 9.69
CA ALA A 129 0.31 23.72 10.40
C ALA A 129 -0.81 23.59 9.36
N THR A 130 -1.03 22.36 8.87
CA THR A 130 -2.26 22.05 8.15
C THR A 130 -3.41 22.32 9.11
N THR A 131 -4.17 23.36 8.83
CA THR A 131 -5.37 23.70 9.61
C THR A 131 -6.32 22.50 9.63
N ASP A 132 -7.17 22.38 10.65
CA ASP A 132 -8.16 21.29 10.70
C ASP A 132 -9.04 21.23 9.44
N ALA A 133 -9.27 22.39 8.82
CA ALA A 133 -9.93 22.50 7.52
C ALA A 133 -9.14 21.86 6.36
N GLU A 134 -7.81 22.02 6.34
CA GLU A 134 -6.93 21.38 5.35
C GLU A 134 -6.84 19.86 5.60
N ILE A 135 -6.84 19.42 6.87
CA ILE A 135 -6.88 18.01 7.23
C ILE A 135 -8.20 17.36 6.76
N GLU A 136 -9.34 18.01 6.99
CA GLU A 136 -10.63 17.49 6.50
C GLU A 136 -10.72 17.50 4.97
N ARG A 137 -10.14 18.51 4.31
CA ARG A 137 -10.01 18.54 2.85
C ARG A 137 -9.20 17.35 2.35
N GLN A 138 -8.02 17.11 2.90
CA GLN A 138 -7.17 15.96 2.53
C GLN A 138 -7.85 14.62 2.81
N LYS A 139 -8.56 14.46 3.93
CA LYS A 139 -9.35 13.25 4.20
C LYS A 139 -10.47 13.06 3.18
N SER A 140 -11.14 14.14 2.77
CA SER A 140 -12.17 14.06 1.73
C SER A 140 -11.61 13.62 0.38
N GLU A 141 -10.45 14.15 0.01
CA GLU A 141 -9.74 13.79 -1.21
C GLU A 141 -9.29 12.33 -1.18
N LEU A 142 -8.74 11.86 -0.04
CA LEU A 142 -8.40 10.46 0.16
C LEU A 142 -9.63 9.54 0.01
N ARG A 143 -10.79 9.92 0.56
CA ARG A 143 -12.04 9.14 0.40
C ARG A 143 -12.47 9.05 -1.06
N GLU A 144 -12.34 10.12 -1.84
CA GLU A 144 -12.64 10.12 -3.28
C GLU A 144 -11.66 9.24 -4.07
N LEU A 145 -10.36 9.33 -3.77
CA LEU A 145 -9.32 8.47 -4.34
C LEU A 145 -9.58 7.00 -4.03
N GLU A 146 -9.94 6.65 -2.80
CA GLU A 146 -10.31 5.27 -2.46
C GLU A 146 -11.55 4.78 -3.20
N ARG A 147 -12.56 5.64 -3.38
CA ARG A 147 -13.76 5.31 -4.18
C ARG A 147 -13.40 5.07 -5.64
N LEU A 148 -12.53 5.91 -6.20
CA LEU A 148 -12.02 5.71 -7.56
C LEU A 148 -11.22 4.42 -7.66
N ASN A 149 -10.32 4.15 -6.72
CA ASN A 149 -9.50 2.94 -6.72
C ASN A 149 -10.36 1.67 -6.61
N ARG A 150 -11.39 1.67 -5.75
CA ARG A 150 -12.39 0.58 -5.68
C ARG A 150 -13.08 0.32 -7.01
N ARG A 151 -13.47 1.39 -7.73
CA ARG A 151 -14.09 1.27 -9.06
C ARG A 151 -13.12 0.70 -10.09
N LEU A 152 -11.88 1.20 -10.11
CA LEU A 152 -10.85 0.71 -11.03
C LEU A 152 -10.51 -0.76 -10.76
N CYS A 153 -10.36 -1.17 -9.50
CA CYS A 153 -10.14 -2.57 -9.13
C CYS A 153 -11.28 -3.46 -9.65
N LYS A 154 -12.54 -3.03 -9.45
CA LYS A 154 -13.70 -3.77 -9.96
C LYS A 154 -13.68 -3.92 -11.48
N GLN A 155 -13.34 -2.85 -12.21
CA GLN A 155 -13.24 -2.89 -13.67
C GLN A 155 -12.12 -3.84 -14.15
N VAL A 156 -10.98 -3.85 -13.44
CA VAL A 156 -9.88 -4.77 -13.74
C VAL A 156 -10.32 -6.22 -13.52
N ASP A 157 -11.04 -6.51 -12.43
CA ASP A 157 -11.55 -7.85 -12.14
C ASP A 157 -12.57 -8.30 -13.19
N GLU A 158 -13.53 -7.44 -13.55
CA GLU A 158 -14.52 -7.71 -14.61
C GLU A 158 -13.83 -7.94 -15.97
N ALA A 159 -12.83 -7.12 -16.32
CA ALA A 159 -12.06 -7.27 -17.54
C ALA A 159 -11.23 -8.56 -17.56
N LYS A 160 -10.68 -8.97 -16.41
CA LYS A 160 -9.94 -10.23 -16.27
C LYS A 160 -10.84 -11.44 -16.51
N VAL A 161 -12.02 -11.47 -15.90
CA VAL A 161 -13.01 -12.54 -16.12
C VAL A 161 -13.45 -12.59 -17.59
N ALA A 162 -13.76 -11.44 -18.19
CA ALA A 162 -14.14 -11.37 -19.59
C ALA A 162 -13.02 -11.83 -20.55
N PHE A 163 -11.77 -11.51 -20.24
CA PHE A 163 -10.62 -11.99 -21.00
C PHE A 163 -10.47 -13.51 -20.90
N GLN A 164 -10.60 -14.06 -19.69
CA GLN A 164 -10.53 -15.50 -19.45
C GLN A 164 -11.62 -16.26 -20.21
N ASP A 165 -12.86 -15.79 -20.21
CA ASP A 165 -13.95 -16.41 -20.97
C ASP A 165 -13.68 -16.41 -22.47
N LYS A 166 -13.25 -15.27 -23.02
CA LYS A 166 -12.90 -15.15 -24.44
C LYS A 166 -11.77 -16.10 -24.84
N LEU A 167 -10.76 -16.23 -23.98
CA LEU A 167 -9.64 -17.12 -24.23
C LEU A 167 -10.03 -18.59 -24.14
N ALA A 168 -10.83 -18.98 -23.14
CA ALA A 168 -11.37 -20.33 -23.01
C ALA A 168 -12.16 -20.72 -24.27
N ARG A 169 -13.09 -19.86 -24.69
CA ARG A 169 -13.88 -20.06 -25.92
C ARG A 169 -13.01 -20.17 -27.17
N HIS A 170 -11.98 -19.32 -27.30
CA HIS A 170 -11.03 -19.40 -28.41
C HIS A 170 -10.36 -20.77 -28.48
N LEU A 171 -9.94 -21.30 -27.32
CA LEU A 171 -9.26 -22.59 -27.23
C LEU A 171 -10.20 -23.76 -27.50
N HIS A 172 -11.44 -23.71 -27.02
CA HIS A 172 -12.47 -24.70 -27.36
C HIS A 172 -12.72 -24.76 -28.87
N ILE A 173 -12.83 -23.60 -29.52
CA ILE A 173 -13.04 -23.52 -30.97
C ILE A 173 -11.82 -24.05 -31.73
N ARG A 174 -10.60 -23.68 -31.31
CA ARG A 174 -9.35 -24.21 -31.90
C ARG A 174 -9.30 -25.74 -31.82
N ASN A 175 -9.65 -26.29 -30.65
CA ASN A 175 -9.67 -27.73 -30.43
C ASN A 175 -10.73 -28.41 -31.29
N LEU A 176 -11.94 -27.83 -31.38
CA LEU A 176 -12.99 -28.29 -32.29
C LEU A 176 -12.53 -28.29 -33.74
N MET A 177 -11.86 -27.22 -34.20
CA MET A 177 -11.33 -27.14 -35.56
C MET A 177 -10.28 -28.23 -35.80
N LYS A 178 -9.36 -28.47 -34.85
CA LYS A 178 -8.37 -29.55 -34.94
C LYS A 178 -9.04 -30.92 -35.02
N ARG A 179 -10.04 -31.20 -34.18
CA ARG A 179 -10.83 -32.43 -34.22
C ARG A 179 -11.55 -32.60 -35.56
N ASN A 180 -12.25 -31.57 -36.02
CA ASN A 180 -13.03 -31.62 -37.27
C ASN A 180 -12.13 -31.83 -38.49
N LYS A 181 -10.93 -31.22 -38.52
CA LYS A 181 -9.92 -31.45 -39.57
C LYS A 181 -9.46 -32.92 -39.61
N ARG A 182 -9.28 -33.57 -38.46
CA ARG A 182 -8.89 -34.99 -38.38
C ARG A 182 -9.98 -35.93 -38.90
N HIS A 183 -11.25 -35.61 -38.61
CA HIS A 183 -12.39 -36.41 -39.08
C HIS A 183 -12.75 -36.17 -40.55
N SER A 184 -12.24 -35.10 -41.17
CA SER A 184 -12.51 -34.78 -42.57
C SER A 184 -11.27 -34.21 -43.29
N PRO A 185 -10.18 -34.99 -43.44
CA PRO A 185 -8.93 -34.51 -44.04
C PRO A 185 -9.06 -34.22 -45.55
N TYR A 186 -10.10 -34.73 -46.21
CA TYR A 186 -10.34 -34.60 -47.66
C TYR A 186 -11.49 -33.66 -48.03
N ARG A 187 -11.96 -32.79 -47.12
CA ARG A 187 -12.93 -31.75 -47.50
C ARG A 187 -12.27 -30.67 -48.35
N VAL A 188 -12.14 -30.99 -49.64
CA VAL A 188 -11.91 -30.02 -50.71
C VAL A 188 -13.06 -29.01 -50.66
N SER A 189 -12.68 -27.74 -50.76
CA SER A 189 -13.42 -26.49 -50.54
C SER A 189 -14.84 -26.32 -51.13
N ASN A 190 -15.45 -27.33 -51.74
CA ASN A 190 -16.76 -27.23 -52.36
C ASN A 190 -17.59 -28.51 -52.14
N LYS A 191 -18.56 -28.46 -51.22
CA LYS A 191 -19.86 -29.14 -51.35
C LYS A 191 -20.82 -28.71 -50.23
N LEU A 192 -22.06 -28.45 -50.65
CA LEU A 192 -23.28 -28.10 -49.91
C LEU A 192 -23.22 -28.37 -48.40
N LYS A 193 -23.64 -27.37 -47.60
CA LYS A 193 -24.00 -27.51 -46.18
C LYS A 193 -24.69 -28.85 -45.98
N SER A 194 -24.03 -29.79 -45.30
CA SER A 194 -24.67 -31.06 -44.95
C SER A 194 -25.74 -30.72 -43.93
N GLU A 195 -26.97 -31.21 -44.11
CA GLU A 195 -28.06 -31.08 -43.11
C GLU A 195 -27.69 -31.63 -41.72
N LYS A 196 -26.55 -32.33 -41.60
CA LYS A 196 -26.03 -32.92 -40.37
C LYS A 196 -25.02 -32.04 -39.61
N GLU A 197 -24.77 -30.81 -40.07
CA GLU A 197 -23.77 -29.91 -39.47
C GLU A 197 -24.44 -28.70 -38.79
N LEU A 198 -24.06 -28.42 -37.54
CA LEU A 198 -24.44 -27.22 -36.81
C LEU A 198 -23.24 -26.27 -36.73
N HIS A 199 -23.39 -25.06 -37.27
CA HIS A 199 -22.37 -24.03 -37.23
C HIS A 199 -22.53 -23.14 -35.99
N LEU A 200 -21.41 -22.68 -35.45
CA LEU A 200 -21.38 -21.65 -34.40
C LEU A 200 -21.72 -20.27 -35.00
N PRO A 201 -22.37 -19.37 -34.25
CA PRO A 201 -22.91 -19.57 -32.91
C PRO A 201 -24.30 -20.20 -32.93
N PHE A 202 -24.64 -20.97 -31.88
CA PHE A 202 -25.99 -21.52 -31.72
C PHE A 202 -26.40 -21.64 -30.25
N LYS A 203 -27.71 -21.78 -30.01
CA LYS A 203 -28.28 -22.16 -28.71
C LYS A 203 -29.12 -23.41 -28.88
N LEU A 204 -29.05 -24.32 -27.93
CA LEU A 204 -29.85 -25.54 -27.91
C LEU A 204 -30.93 -25.42 -26.84
N LEU A 205 -32.18 -25.66 -27.22
CA LEU A 205 -33.28 -25.78 -26.29
C LEU A 205 -33.46 -27.26 -25.96
N HIS A 206 -33.13 -27.65 -24.73
CA HIS A 206 -33.27 -29.03 -24.26
C HIS A 206 -34.55 -29.17 -23.44
N CYS A 207 -35.39 -30.15 -23.77
CA CYS A 207 -36.59 -30.49 -23.01
C CYS A 207 -36.73 -32.01 -22.86
N PRO A 208 -37.41 -32.49 -21.80
CA PRO A 208 -37.70 -33.91 -21.61
C PRO A 208 -38.48 -34.53 -22.78
N ARG A 209 -38.35 -35.85 -22.94
CA ARG A 209 -39.18 -36.60 -23.89
C ARG A 209 -40.64 -36.53 -23.44
N GLY A 210 -41.55 -36.19 -24.36
CA GLY A 210 -42.97 -36.01 -24.07
C GLY A 210 -43.42 -34.56 -23.86
N THR A 211 -42.51 -33.58 -23.94
CA THR A 211 -42.88 -32.15 -23.99
C THR A 211 -43.49 -31.80 -25.35
N THR A 212 -44.69 -31.22 -25.33
CA THR A 212 -45.32 -30.62 -26.51
C THR A 212 -44.76 -29.21 -26.71
N ILE A 213 -44.30 -28.93 -27.94
CA ILE A 213 -43.75 -27.64 -28.33
C ILE A 213 -44.71 -27.02 -29.35
N GLU A 214 -45.31 -25.89 -28.99
CA GLU A 214 -46.13 -25.09 -29.89
C GLU A 214 -45.27 -23.93 -30.43
N CYS A 215 -45.24 -23.76 -31.74
CA CYS A 215 -44.49 -22.70 -32.41
C CYS A 215 -45.46 -21.75 -33.09
N GLN A 216 -45.44 -20.48 -32.70
CA GLN A 216 -46.21 -19.41 -33.33
C GLN A 216 -45.23 -18.42 -33.97
N ASN A 217 -45.38 -18.19 -35.26
CA ASN A 217 -44.59 -17.17 -35.95
C ASN A 217 -45.20 -15.80 -35.66
N GLY A 218 -44.37 -14.83 -35.29
CA GLY A 218 -44.80 -13.45 -35.14
C GLY A 218 -45.13 -12.81 -36.49
N GLN A 219 -45.89 -11.72 -36.44
CA GLN A 219 -46.36 -11.01 -37.64
C GLN A 219 -45.22 -10.38 -38.46
N ASP A 220 -44.05 -10.21 -37.85
CA ASP A 220 -42.85 -9.66 -38.47
C ASP A 220 -42.09 -10.70 -39.33
N GLY A 221 -42.39 -11.99 -39.19
CA GLY A 221 -41.73 -13.06 -39.95
C GLY A 221 -40.30 -13.40 -39.48
N PHE A 222 -39.79 -12.69 -38.47
CA PHE A 222 -38.46 -12.94 -37.87
C PHE A 222 -38.57 -13.39 -36.41
N SER A 223 -39.68 -13.11 -35.74
CA SER A 223 -39.92 -13.58 -34.38
C SER A 223 -40.69 -14.90 -34.40
N GLN A 224 -40.33 -15.79 -33.47
CA GLN A 224 -41.02 -17.04 -33.23
C GLN A 224 -41.23 -17.17 -31.72
N ILE A 225 -42.46 -17.49 -31.32
CA ILE A 225 -42.84 -17.75 -29.94
C ILE A 225 -42.95 -19.26 -29.79
N LEU A 226 -42.12 -19.82 -28.92
CA LEU A 226 -42.11 -21.24 -28.59
C LEU A 226 -42.74 -21.44 -27.21
N THR A 227 -43.84 -22.19 -27.14
CA THR A 227 -44.51 -22.53 -25.89
C THR A 227 -44.30 -24.01 -25.58
N PHE A 228 -43.84 -24.32 -24.37
CA PHE A 228 -43.47 -25.67 -23.96
C PHE A 228 -44.39 -26.16 -22.84
N HIS A 229 -44.99 -27.34 -23.00
CA HIS A 229 -45.88 -27.94 -22.01
C HIS A 229 -45.56 -29.43 -21.78
N PRO A 230 -45.60 -29.93 -20.53
CA PRO A 230 -45.75 -29.21 -19.26
C PRO A 230 -44.41 -28.68 -18.71
N HIS A 231 -43.29 -29.02 -19.35
CA HIS A 231 -41.94 -28.71 -18.86
C HIS A 231 -41.36 -27.49 -19.57
N GLN A 232 -40.70 -26.62 -18.81
CA GLN A 232 -39.90 -25.54 -19.39
C GLN A 232 -38.59 -26.07 -19.99
N PRO A 233 -38.11 -25.48 -21.09
CA PRO A 233 -36.86 -25.90 -21.71
C PRO A 233 -35.65 -25.35 -20.92
N THR A 234 -34.53 -26.08 -20.98
CA THR A 234 -33.22 -25.59 -20.58
C THR A 234 -32.50 -25.02 -21.79
N ILE A 235 -32.02 -23.77 -21.69
CA ILE A 235 -31.24 -23.13 -22.76
C ILE A 235 -29.76 -23.46 -22.54
N LEU A 236 -29.15 -24.13 -23.51
CA LEU A 236 -27.74 -24.46 -23.51
C LEU A 236 -27.02 -23.60 -24.55
N GLU A 237 -25.97 -22.91 -24.11
CA GLU A 237 -25.10 -22.14 -25.00
C GLU A 237 -24.06 -23.05 -25.65
N ASP A 238 -23.61 -22.67 -26.84
CA ASP A 238 -22.59 -23.40 -27.59
C ASP A 238 -21.30 -23.63 -26.78
N ALA A 239 -20.83 -22.64 -26.03
CA ALA A 239 -19.64 -22.76 -25.18
C ALA A 239 -19.76 -23.90 -24.16
N HIS A 240 -20.92 -24.02 -23.48
CA HIS A 240 -21.17 -25.11 -22.54
C HIS A 240 -21.19 -26.48 -23.24
N ILE A 241 -21.73 -26.54 -24.45
CA ILE A 241 -21.75 -27.76 -25.26
C ILE A 241 -20.34 -28.15 -25.68
N LEU A 242 -19.51 -27.19 -26.09
CA LEU A 242 -18.10 -27.43 -26.44
C LEU A 242 -17.32 -28.01 -25.25
N GLN A 243 -17.54 -27.48 -24.05
CA GLN A 243 -16.96 -28.03 -22.83
C GLN A 243 -17.50 -29.44 -22.54
N TYR A 244 -18.81 -29.66 -22.65
CA TYR A 244 -19.42 -30.97 -22.41
C TYR A 244 -18.87 -32.06 -23.35
N ILE A 245 -18.62 -31.74 -24.61
CA ILE A 245 -18.03 -32.68 -25.59
C ILE A 245 -16.49 -32.77 -25.49
N GLY A 246 -15.87 -32.14 -24.48
CA GLY A 246 -14.45 -32.26 -24.15
C GLY A 246 -13.53 -31.33 -24.94
N MET A 247 -14.03 -30.25 -25.54
CA MET A 247 -13.16 -29.29 -26.25
C MET A 247 -12.37 -28.39 -25.29
N ASP A 248 -12.66 -28.45 -23.99
CA ASP A 248 -11.94 -27.80 -22.90
C ASP A 248 -10.61 -28.48 -22.54
N LYS A 249 -10.39 -29.71 -23.02
CA LYS A 249 -9.15 -30.47 -22.83
C LYS A 249 -8.11 -30.10 -23.89
N ILE A 250 -7.06 -29.41 -23.47
CA ILE A 250 -5.99 -28.92 -24.34
C ILE A 250 -4.68 -29.57 -23.95
N SER A 251 -4.04 -30.26 -24.91
CA SER A 251 -2.71 -30.83 -24.70
C SER A 251 -1.66 -29.74 -24.42
N PRO A 252 -0.60 -30.04 -23.67
CA PRO A 252 0.46 -29.05 -23.41
C PRO A 252 1.08 -28.47 -24.68
N GLU A 253 1.25 -29.29 -25.72
CA GLU A 253 1.80 -28.85 -27.01
C GLU A 253 0.85 -27.87 -27.71
N ASP A 254 -0.46 -28.17 -27.73
CA ASP A 254 -1.45 -27.27 -28.31
C ASP A 254 -1.57 -25.97 -27.53
N MET A 255 -1.48 -26.02 -26.19
CA MET A 255 -1.51 -24.84 -25.33
C MET A 255 -0.35 -23.89 -25.69
N GLN A 256 0.87 -24.43 -25.81
CA GLN A 256 2.05 -23.65 -26.17
C GLN A 256 1.98 -23.12 -27.61
N GLN A 257 1.32 -23.84 -28.51
CA GLN A 257 1.15 -23.42 -29.91
C GLN A 257 0.06 -22.36 -30.09
N TRP A 258 -1.04 -22.44 -29.35
CA TRP A 258 -2.22 -21.61 -29.58
C TRP A 258 -2.28 -20.36 -28.71
N VAL A 259 -1.57 -20.35 -27.58
CA VAL A 259 -1.58 -19.23 -26.65
C VAL A 259 -0.24 -18.50 -26.67
N ASN A 260 -0.30 -17.17 -26.71
CA ASN A 260 0.86 -16.34 -26.48
C ASN A 260 1.44 -16.65 -25.07
N PRO A 261 2.75 -16.89 -24.92
CA PRO A 261 3.39 -17.13 -23.63
C PRO A 261 3.05 -16.09 -22.55
N GLU A 262 2.92 -14.81 -22.92
CA GLU A 262 2.54 -13.74 -22.00
C GLU A 262 1.14 -13.90 -21.40
N HIS A 263 0.26 -14.63 -22.09
CA HIS A 263 -1.12 -14.84 -21.68
C HIS A 263 -1.29 -16.09 -20.81
N LEU A 264 -0.30 -16.98 -20.76
CA LEU A 264 -0.36 -18.22 -19.97
C LEU A 264 -0.61 -17.95 -18.49
N LYS A 265 -0.01 -16.88 -17.94
CA LYS A 265 -0.20 -16.45 -16.54
C LYS A 265 -1.64 -16.07 -16.19
N TRP A 266 -2.48 -15.81 -17.20
CA TRP A 266 -3.87 -15.41 -17.03
C TRP A 266 -4.86 -16.55 -17.24
N ILE A 267 -4.40 -17.73 -17.68
CA ILE A 267 -5.25 -18.90 -17.90
C ILE A 267 -5.42 -19.64 -16.58
N VAL A 268 -6.67 -19.76 -16.12
CA VAL A 268 -6.99 -20.70 -15.04
C VAL A 268 -7.02 -22.09 -15.66
N THR A 269 -5.98 -22.88 -15.38
CA THR A 269 -5.94 -24.28 -15.81
C THR A 269 -6.01 -25.19 -14.59
N LYS A 270 -6.76 -26.28 -14.71
CA LYS A 270 -6.57 -27.46 -13.86
C LYS A 270 -5.89 -28.52 -14.71
N GLN A 271 -4.71 -28.96 -14.31
CA GLN A 271 -4.09 -30.11 -14.95
C GLN A 271 -4.89 -31.36 -14.55
N GLY A 272 -5.41 -32.09 -15.53
CA GLY A 272 -6.07 -33.36 -15.29
C GLY A 272 -5.05 -34.46 -14.99
N ASP A 273 -5.52 -35.58 -14.44
CA ASP A 273 -4.69 -36.77 -14.21
C ASP A 273 -4.13 -37.37 -15.52
N ASP A 274 -4.73 -37.02 -16.65
CA ASP A 274 -4.31 -37.34 -18.03
C ASP A 274 -3.19 -36.42 -18.56
N GLY A 275 -2.77 -35.41 -17.80
CA GLY A 275 -1.74 -34.44 -18.18
C GLY A 275 -2.24 -33.28 -19.04
N ASP A 276 -3.48 -33.36 -19.55
CA ASP A 276 -4.14 -32.31 -20.32
C ASP A 276 -4.59 -31.14 -19.44
N TYR A 277 -4.54 -29.93 -20.00
CA TYR A 277 -5.10 -28.75 -19.35
C TYR A 277 -6.61 -28.69 -19.55
N ARG A 278 -7.35 -28.48 -18.47
CA ARG A 278 -8.79 -28.17 -18.52
C ARG A 278 -9.03 -26.68 -18.40
N ILE A 279 -9.64 -26.10 -19.43
CA ILE A 279 -9.91 -24.66 -19.51
C ILE A 279 -11.42 -24.43 -19.48
N SER A 280 -11.91 -23.91 -18.36
CA SER A 280 -13.33 -23.60 -18.18
C SER A 280 -13.62 -22.14 -18.52
N CYS A 281 -14.74 -21.90 -19.20
CA CYS A 281 -15.38 -20.58 -19.23
C CYS A 281 -15.83 -20.19 -17.81
N ALA A 282 -15.76 -18.90 -17.47
CA ALA A 282 -16.32 -18.42 -16.21
C ALA A 282 -17.86 -18.50 -16.28
N GLN A 283 -18.49 -19.04 -15.24
CA GLN A 283 -19.95 -19.04 -15.07
C GLN A 283 -20.46 -17.68 -14.62
#